data_AF-A0A2E0NDS9-F1
#
_entry.id   AF-A0A2E0NDS9-F1
#
_cell.length_a   1.000
_cell.length_b   1.000
_cell.length_c   1.000
_cell.angle_alpha   90.00
_cell.angle_beta   90.00
_cell.angle_gamma   90.00
#
_symmetry.space_group_name_H-M   'P 1'
#
loop_
_entity.id
_entity.type
_entity.pdbx_description
1 polymer ?
#
loop_
_entity_poly.entity_id
_entity_poly.type
_entity_poly.pdbx_seq_one_letter_code
_entity_poly.pdbx_strand_id
1 'polypeptide(L)'
;MMVYFLRHKPLKIALFALCCLNLVEAQLTAQNPTKKEIANYTFRVIYMDYQLNAGSKSIRVGANLKFLDGGEIYQIGSYAGTLSRSFNYSGPANLIFYKEELNEGGEEQLLPLVSVNLGSPGQKVILVVQDFSGDFHSFAYDIGVDKFKLGYLQVLNLSNQTVGVRIGEEKAMIAPMKAKNYKLKSQQNRFLTRFAIAVMEEDATSIIENRRLAVSMKKRKLIIIHRKTGHSDEMTYSSFAIEETWPTQNISDDDLEALDLKEYQEPTKMPDGL
;
A
#
# COMPACT_ATOMS: atom_id res chain seq x y z
N MET A 1 -52.03 42.16 33.48
CA MET A 1 -52.82 42.97 32.53
C MET A 1 -52.26 44.38 32.48
N MET A 2 -51.39 44.68 31.51
CA MET A 2 -51.30 45.96 30.79
C MET A 2 -50.14 45.85 29.79
N VAL A 3 -50.54 45.77 28.52
CA VAL A 3 -49.73 45.99 27.32
C VAL A 3 -49.74 47.49 27.03
N TYR A 4 -48.67 48.02 26.43
CA TYR A 4 -48.58 49.06 25.37
C TYR A 4 -47.18 49.69 25.45
N PHE A 5 -46.41 49.96 24.39
CA PHE A 5 -46.36 49.53 22.98
C PHE A 5 -45.08 50.16 22.38
N LEU A 6 -44.46 49.45 21.43
CA LEU A 6 -43.64 49.92 20.30
C LEU A 6 -42.52 50.97 20.48
N ARG A 7 -41.30 50.54 20.08
CA ARG A 7 -40.55 51.26 19.05
C ARG A 7 -39.81 50.29 18.11
N HIS A 8 -40.34 50.17 16.89
CA HIS A 8 -39.69 49.56 15.73
C HIS A 8 -38.55 50.45 15.21
N LYS A 9 -37.48 49.82 14.68
CA LYS A 9 -36.81 50.13 13.39
C LYS A 9 -35.60 49.17 13.15
N PRO A 10 -35.11 48.98 11.91
CA PRO A 10 -35.29 47.70 11.23
C PRO A 10 -33.99 47.02 10.72
N LEU A 11 -34.13 45.74 10.36
CA LEU A 11 -33.67 45.07 9.13
C LEU A 11 -32.33 45.53 8.50
N LYS A 12 -31.32 44.64 8.54
CA LYS A 12 -30.41 44.43 7.42
C LYS A 12 -30.20 42.94 7.18
N ILE A 13 -30.99 42.42 6.25
CA ILE A 13 -30.69 41.24 5.45
C ILE A 13 -29.47 41.60 4.60
N ALA A 14 -28.39 40.83 4.69
CA ALA A 14 -27.34 40.81 3.69
C ALA A 14 -27.27 39.39 3.13
N LEU A 15 -28.08 39.18 2.08
CA LEU A 15 -27.98 38.08 1.15
C LEU A 15 -26.74 38.37 0.29
N PHE A 16 -25.65 37.61 0.46
CA PHE A 16 -24.53 37.64 -0.47
C PHE A 16 -24.54 36.35 -1.30
N ALA A 17 -25.29 36.41 -2.40
CA ALA A 17 -25.09 35.55 -3.55
C ALA A 17 -24.65 36.45 -4.69
N LEU A 18 -23.37 36.40 -5.06
CA LEU A 18 -22.94 36.80 -6.39
C LEU A 18 -21.63 36.08 -6.77
N CYS A 19 -21.78 35.12 -7.67
CA CYS A 19 -20.93 34.80 -8.81
C CYS A 19 -19.41 34.78 -8.59
N CYS A 20 -18.84 33.57 -8.57
CA CYS A 20 -17.58 33.26 -9.24
C CYS A 20 -17.77 31.99 -10.08
N LEU A 21 -18.47 32.13 -11.20
CA LEU A 21 -18.30 31.26 -12.36
C LEU A 21 -16.87 31.50 -12.85
N ASN A 22 -15.92 30.68 -12.41
CA ASN A 22 -14.64 30.59 -13.10
C ASN A 22 -14.84 29.71 -14.33
N LEU A 23 -15.30 30.35 -15.41
CA LEU A 23 -14.93 29.97 -16.77
C LEU A 23 -13.40 30.08 -16.85
N VAL A 24 -12.70 28.97 -16.66
CA VAL A 24 -11.31 28.87 -17.13
C VAL A 24 -11.40 28.58 -18.62
N GLU A 25 -11.42 29.64 -19.43
CA GLU A 25 -10.96 29.55 -20.80
C GLU A 25 -9.51 29.08 -20.75
N ALA A 26 -9.27 27.84 -21.19
CA ALA A 26 -7.95 27.30 -21.40
C ALA A 26 -7.30 28.02 -22.59
N GLN A 27 -6.73 29.20 -22.36
CA GLN A 27 -5.78 29.79 -23.29
C GLN A 27 -4.46 29.03 -23.15
N LEU A 28 -4.20 28.17 -24.15
CA LEU A 28 -2.91 27.58 -24.47
C LEU A 28 -1.86 28.69 -24.64
N THR A 29 -1.25 29.09 -23.53
CA THR A 29 0.04 29.79 -23.56
C THR A 29 1.12 28.72 -23.54
N ALA A 30 1.76 28.55 -24.70
CA ALA A 30 2.95 27.74 -24.88
C ALA A 30 4.06 28.24 -23.93
N GLN A 31 4.12 27.68 -22.74
CA GLN A 31 5.31 27.77 -21.91
C GLN A 31 6.34 26.83 -22.53
N ASN A 32 7.48 27.40 -22.95
CA ASN A 32 8.70 26.65 -23.22
C ASN A 32 8.86 25.58 -22.13
N PRO A 33 8.94 24.28 -22.46
CA PRO A 33 9.14 23.27 -21.45
C PRO A 33 10.55 23.46 -20.92
N THR A 34 10.69 24.18 -19.80
CA THR A 34 11.77 23.94 -18.85
C THR A 34 11.87 22.43 -18.73
N LYS A 35 12.99 21.87 -19.21
CA LYS A 35 13.28 20.44 -19.26
C LYS A 35 12.90 19.84 -17.91
N LYS A 36 11.69 19.28 -17.85
CA LYS A 36 11.10 18.77 -16.61
C LYS A 36 12.04 17.65 -16.21
N GLU A 37 12.75 17.83 -15.10
CA GLU A 37 13.72 16.85 -14.64
C GLU A 37 12.97 15.52 -14.53
N ILE A 38 13.32 14.57 -15.39
CA ILE A 38 12.66 13.27 -15.44
C ILE A 38 13.11 12.56 -14.17
N ALA A 39 12.21 12.50 -13.20
CA ALA A 39 12.44 11.82 -11.95
C ALA A 39 12.40 10.31 -12.18
N ASN A 40 13.43 9.62 -11.69
CA ASN A 40 13.56 8.18 -11.82
C ASN A 40 13.21 7.50 -10.50
N TYR A 41 12.31 6.54 -10.59
CA TYR A 41 11.87 5.70 -9.48
C TYR A 41 12.14 4.25 -9.81
N THR A 42 12.51 3.47 -8.81
CA THR A 42 12.44 2.01 -8.86
C THR A 42 11.48 1.59 -7.77
N PHE A 43 10.47 0.80 -8.09
CA PHE A 43 9.45 0.41 -7.12
C PHE A 43 9.10 -1.07 -7.19
N ARG A 44 8.54 -1.56 -6.09
CA ARG A 44 7.89 -2.87 -5.99
C ARG A 44 6.50 -2.67 -5.43
N VAL A 45 5.56 -3.55 -5.76
CA VAL A 45 4.17 -3.45 -5.30
C VAL A 45 3.89 -4.55 -4.29
N ILE A 46 3.21 -4.18 -3.20
CA ILE A 46 2.52 -5.11 -2.31
C ILE A 46 1.04 -4.88 -2.50
N TYR A 47 0.35 -5.87 -3.09
CA TYR A 47 -1.10 -5.87 -3.17
C TYR A 47 -1.70 -6.52 -1.92
N MET A 48 -2.68 -5.86 -1.30
CA MET A 48 -3.48 -6.41 -0.21
C MET A 48 -4.95 -6.32 -0.57
N ASP A 49 -5.63 -7.45 -0.50
CA ASP A 49 -7.06 -7.57 -0.72
C ASP A 49 -7.73 -7.95 0.60
N TYR A 50 -8.67 -7.12 1.06
CA TYR A 50 -9.44 -7.39 2.27
C TYR A 50 -10.86 -7.91 1.99
N GLN A 51 -11.32 -7.93 0.74
CA GLN A 51 -12.66 -8.42 0.39
C GLN A 51 -12.77 -9.95 0.39
N LEU A 52 -11.69 -10.66 0.07
CA LEU A 52 -11.69 -12.12 -0.05
C LEU A 52 -12.36 -12.79 1.16
N ASN A 53 -13.48 -13.47 0.91
CA ASN A 53 -14.18 -14.28 1.90
C ASN A 53 -13.21 -15.32 2.46
N ALA A 54 -13.06 -15.37 3.79
CA ALA A 54 -12.19 -16.31 4.51
C ALA A 54 -12.49 -17.81 4.26
N GLY A 55 -13.55 -18.11 3.48
CA GLY A 55 -14.01 -19.46 3.14
C GLY A 55 -13.20 -20.19 2.05
N SER A 56 -12.51 -19.49 1.13
CA SER A 56 -11.70 -20.15 0.10
C SER A 56 -10.21 -20.00 0.39
N LYS A 57 -9.74 -20.65 1.47
CA LYS A 57 -8.29 -20.74 1.79
C LYS A 57 -7.43 -21.29 0.63
N SER A 58 -8.07 -21.91 -0.37
CA SER A 58 -7.38 -22.48 -1.52
C SER A 58 -7.22 -21.52 -2.69
N ILE A 59 -8.02 -20.46 -2.86
CA ILE A 59 -7.88 -19.58 -4.04
C ILE A 59 -7.21 -18.27 -3.64
N ARG A 60 -6.07 -17.95 -4.27
CA ARG A 60 -5.48 -16.61 -4.19
C ARG A 60 -5.84 -15.82 -5.43
N VAL A 61 -6.62 -14.75 -5.22
CA VAL A 61 -6.84 -13.74 -6.24
C VAL A 61 -5.66 -12.76 -6.22
N GLY A 62 -5.15 -12.45 -7.40
CA GLY A 62 -4.14 -11.41 -7.62
C GLY A 62 -4.76 -10.21 -8.33
N ALA A 63 -4.04 -9.09 -8.33
CA ALA A 63 -4.37 -7.95 -9.16
C ALA A 63 -3.40 -7.88 -10.35
N ASN A 64 -3.96 -7.72 -11.56
CA ASN A 64 -3.23 -7.34 -12.77
C ASN A 64 -3.28 -5.81 -12.86
N LEU A 65 -2.27 -5.16 -12.29
CA LEU A 65 -2.14 -3.70 -12.29
C LEU A 65 -1.34 -3.28 -13.51
N LYS A 66 -1.79 -2.26 -14.24
CA LYS A 66 -1.04 -1.68 -15.37
C LYS A 66 -0.55 -0.28 -15.02
N PHE A 67 0.62 0.11 -15.52
CA PHE A 67 1.10 1.49 -15.43
C PHE A 67 1.77 1.91 -16.73
N LEU A 68 1.79 3.22 -17.01
CA LEU A 68 2.43 3.77 -18.20
C LEU A 68 3.81 4.36 -17.87
N ASP A 69 4.81 4.04 -18.68
CA ASP A 69 6.14 4.66 -18.63
C ASP A 69 6.68 4.86 -20.05
N GLY A 70 7.07 6.08 -20.40
CA GLY A 70 7.58 6.39 -21.74
C GLY A 70 6.60 6.16 -22.90
N GLY A 71 5.29 6.03 -22.64
CA GLY A 71 4.26 5.70 -23.65
C GLY A 71 3.97 4.21 -23.79
N GLU A 72 4.73 3.35 -23.11
CA GLU A 72 4.53 1.91 -23.06
C GLU A 72 3.68 1.54 -21.83
N ILE A 73 2.91 0.45 -21.95
CA ILE A 73 2.10 -0.11 -20.85
C ILE A 73 2.85 -1.30 -20.26
N TYR A 74 3.05 -1.26 -18.96
CA TYR A 74 3.68 -2.34 -18.20
C TYR A 74 2.69 -2.98 -17.24
N GLN A 75 2.69 -4.31 -17.23
CA GLN A 75 1.84 -5.10 -16.36
C GLN A 75 2.58 -5.58 -15.12
N ILE A 76 1.88 -5.52 -13.99
CA ILE A 76 2.29 -6.02 -12.68
C ILE A 76 1.27 -7.05 -12.23
N GLY A 77 1.69 -8.31 -12.20
CA GLY A 77 0.97 -9.40 -11.58
C GLY A 77 1.37 -9.47 -10.10
N SER A 78 0.44 -9.16 -9.19
CA SER A 78 0.68 -9.31 -7.75
C SER A 78 -0.42 -10.11 -7.06
N TYR A 79 -0.09 -11.30 -6.56
CA TYR A 79 -0.96 -12.01 -5.63
C TYR A 79 -1.10 -11.25 -4.31
N ALA A 80 -2.30 -11.29 -3.71
CA ALA A 80 -2.54 -10.66 -2.42
C ALA A 80 -1.55 -11.17 -1.34
N GLY A 81 -0.97 -10.24 -0.58
CA GLY A 81 0.00 -10.53 0.47
C GLY A 81 1.40 -10.91 -0.04
N THR A 82 1.70 -10.69 -1.32
CA THR A 82 3.02 -10.90 -1.90
C THR A 82 3.69 -9.58 -2.29
N LEU A 83 4.99 -9.63 -2.58
CA LEU A 83 5.77 -8.49 -3.04
C LEU A 83 6.20 -8.76 -4.48
N SER A 84 5.78 -7.92 -5.42
CA SER A 84 6.07 -8.06 -6.83
C SER A 84 7.58 -7.93 -7.13
N ARG A 85 7.97 -8.15 -8.39
CA ARG A 85 9.31 -7.80 -8.86
C ARG A 85 9.51 -6.27 -8.89
N SER A 86 10.73 -5.87 -9.25
CA SER A 86 11.07 -4.44 -9.35
C SER A 86 10.70 -3.90 -10.72
N PHE A 87 10.16 -2.69 -10.72
CA PHE A 87 9.82 -1.91 -11.90
C PHE A 87 10.49 -0.55 -11.80
N ASN A 88 10.82 0.02 -12.95
CA ASN A 88 11.28 1.38 -13.10
C ASN A 88 10.14 2.27 -13.60
N TYR A 89 10.23 3.55 -13.26
CA TYR A 89 9.32 4.56 -13.74
C TYR A 89 10.04 5.90 -13.87
N SER A 90 9.94 6.49 -15.05
CA SER A 90 10.60 7.73 -15.43
C SER A 90 9.54 8.78 -15.73
N GLY A 91 9.01 9.43 -14.70
CA GLY A 91 7.82 10.26 -14.84
C GLY A 91 7.53 11.20 -13.67
N PRO A 92 6.35 11.86 -13.67
CA PRO A 92 5.89 12.68 -12.56
C PRO A 92 5.81 11.89 -11.24
N ALA A 93 5.92 12.55 -10.10
CA ALA A 93 5.80 11.86 -8.80
C ALA A 93 4.43 11.21 -8.55
N ASN A 94 3.39 11.59 -9.30
CA ASN A 94 2.08 10.95 -9.21
C ASN A 94 1.96 9.84 -10.25
N LEU A 95 2.19 8.60 -9.83
CA LEU A 95 2.01 7.41 -10.65
C LEU A 95 0.55 6.96 -10.58
N ILE A 96 -0.01 6.52 -11.70
CA ILE A 96 -1.38 6.00 -11.78
C ILE A 96 -1.31 4.53 -12.18
N PHE A 97 -2.01 3.68 -11.42
CA PHE A 97 -2.30 2.31 -11.81
C PHE A 97 -3.65 2.26 -12.51
N TYR A 98 -3.72 1.38 -13.50
CA TYR A 98 -4.89 1.16 -14.34
C TYR A 98 -5.32 -0.29 -14.24
N LYS A 99 -6.61 -0.52 -14.44
CA LYS A 99 -7.16 -1.83 -14.80
C LYS A 99 -7.57 -1.82 -16.26
N GLU A 100 -7.60 -2.99 -16.87
CA GLU A 100 -8.15 -3.16 -18.21
C GLU A 100 -9.57 -3.71 -18.10
N GLU A 101 -10.49 -3.09 -18.83
CA GLU A 101 -11.86 -3.57 -19.00
C GLU A 101 -12.25 -3.49 -20.47
N LEU A 102 -13.15 -4.39 -20.89
CA LEU A 102 -13.75 -4.30 -22.22
C LEU A 102 -14.85 -3.23 -22.22
N ASN A 103 -14.81 -2.34 -23.19
CA ASN A 103 -15.90 -1.39 -23.41
C ASN A 103 -17.13 -2.09 -24.01
N GLU A 104 -18.25 -1.36 -24.17
CA GLU A 104 -19.49 -1.89 -24.76
C GLU A 104 -19.32 -2.44 -26.19
N GLY A 105 -18.26 -2.01 -26.89
CA GLY A 105 -17.87 -2.50 -28.22
C GLY A 105 -16.93 -3.71 -28.20
N GLY A 106 -16.53 -4.20 -27.03
CA GLY A 106 -15.59 -5.31 -26.89
C GLY A 106 -14.11 -4.94 -27.09
N GLU A 107 -13.76 -3.65 -27.08
CA GLU A 107 -12.37 -3.20 -27.14
C GLU A 107 -11.80 -2.98 -25.73
N GLU A 108 -10.53 -3.32 -25.55
CA GLU A 108 -9.81 -3.10 -24.29
C GLU A 108 -9.61 -1.60 -24.02
N GLN A 109 -10.02 -1.16 -22.83
CA GLN A 109 -9.84 0.19 -22.34
C GLN A 109 -9.11 0.19 -21.00
N LEU A 110 -8.08 1.03 -20.88
CA LEU A 110 -7.43 1.30 -19.61
C LEU A 110 -8.25 2.30 -18.79
N LEU A 111 -8.71 1.85 -17.63
CA LEU A 111 -9.43 2.67 -16.66
C LEU A 111 -8.52 2.97 -15.47
N PRO A 112 -8.35 4.24 -15.06
CA PRO A 112 -7.61 4.58 -13.86
C PRO A 112 -8.20 3.86 -12.64
N LEU A 113 -7.36 3.16 -11.90
CA LEU A 113 -7.75 2.39 -10.72
C LEU A 113 -7.42 3.15 -9.44
N VAL A 114 -6.15 3.57 -9.29
CA VAL A 114 -5.68 4.31 -8.12
C VAL A 114 -4.43 5.11 -8.46
N SER A 115 -4.25 6.26 -7.82
CA SER A 115 -3.03 7.08 -7.95
C SER A 115 -2.21 7.07 -6.67
N VAL A 116 -0.89 7.10 -6.81
CA VAL A 116 0.07 7.11 -5.71
C VAL A 116 1.05 8.27 -5.87
N ASN A 117 1.25 9.02 -4.79
CA ASN A 117 2.32 9.99 -4.70
C ASN A 117 3.62 9.31 -4.24
N LEU A 118 4.60 9.20 -5.15
CA LEU A 118 5.91 8.58 -4.93
C LEU A 118 6.86 9.44 -4.10
N GLY A 119 6.58 10.74 -3.95
CA GLY A 119 7.43 11.69 -3.25
C GLY A 119 8.74 11.94 -3.98
N SER A 120 9.86 11.94 -3.26
CA SER A 120 11.19 12.13 -3.85
C SER A 120 11.59 10.95 -4.76
N PRO A 121 12.43 11.16 -5.78
CA PRO A 121 13.00 10.07 -6.60
C PRO A 121 13.71 9.00 -5.76
N GLY A 122 13.83 7.79 -6.30
CA GLY A 122 14.55 6.68 -5.67
C GLY A 122 13.73 5.41 -5.47
N GLN A 123 14.17 4.55 -4.55
CA GLN A 123 13.58 3.22 -4.33
C GLN A 123 12.30 3.30 -3.48
N LYS A 124 11.22 2.66 -3.96
CA LYS A 124 9.91 2.65 -3.31
C LYS A 124 9.38 1.23 -3.09
N VAL A 125 8.60 1.06 -2.03
CA VAL A 125 7.58 0.02 -1.95
C VAL A 125 6.24 0.72 -2.01
N ILE A 126 5.42 0.32 -2.97
CA ILE A 126 4.07 0.83 -3.14
C ILE A 126 3.11 -0.21 -2.58
N LEU A 127 2.27 0.20 -1.64
CA LEU A 127 1.15 -0.62 -1.19
C LEU A 127 -0.07 -0.22 -2.00
N VAL A 128 -0.73 -1.21 -2.59
CA VAL A 128 -2.05 -1.07 -3.21
C VAL A 128 -3.00 -1.92 -2.39
N VAL A 129 -4.02 -1.29 -1.82
CA VAL A 129 -4.94 -1.93 -0.88
C VAL A 129 -6.34 -1.82 -1.44
N GLN A 130 -6.99 -2.95 -1.65
CA GLN A 130 -8.42 -3.00 -1.85
C GLN A 130 -9.08 -3.22 -0.48
N ASP A 131 -9.86 -2.24 -0.04
CA ASP A 131 -10.49 -2.29 1.27
C ASP A 131 -11.75 -3.19 1.29
N PHE A 132 -12.45 -3.21 2.43
CA PHE A 132 -13.65 -4.02 2.59
C PHE A 132 -14.85 -3.51 1.76
N SER A 133 -14.92 -2.23 1.37
CA SER A 133 -15.94 -1.73 0.43
C SER A 133 -15.58 -2.04 -1.02
N GLY A 134 -14.32 -2.40 -1.29
CA GLY A 134 -13.83 -2.73 -2.62
C GLY A 134 -13.10 -1.56 -3.27
N ASP A 135 -12.94 -0.47 -2.55
CA ASP A 135 -12.25 0.73 -3.00
C ASP A 135 -10.74 0.53 -2.93
N PHE A 136 -10.03 1.09 -3.91
CA PHE A 136 -8.58 1.00 -4.00
C PHE A 136 -7.91 2.23 -3.37
N HIS A 137 -6.96 1.97 -2.48
CA HIS A 137 -6.10 2.96 -1.85
C HIS A 137 -4.64 2.63 -2.13
N SER A 138 -3.78 3.64 -2.16
CA SER A 138 -2.35 3.38 -2.36
C SER A 138 -1.44 4.33 -1.60
N PHE A 139 -0.26 3.81 -1.24
CA PHE A 139 0.74 4.52 -0.46
C PHE A 139 2.14 4.13 -0.91
N ALA A 140 3.02 5.10 -1.12
CA ALA A 140 4.44 4.84 -1.38
C ALA A 140 5.27 5.01 -0.10
N TYR A 141 6.17 4.05 0.12
CA TYR A 141 7.16 4.08 1.18
C TYR A 141 8.55 4.17 0.58
N ASP A 142 9.32 5.15 1.05
CA ASP A 142 10.72 5.30 0.67
C ASP A 142 11.57 4.23 1.36
N ILE A 143 12.14 3.35 0.56
CA ILE A 143 13.04 2.29 1.00
C ILE A 143 14.47 2.54 0.52
N GLY A 144 14.80 3.77 0.12
CA GLY A 144 16.17 4.15 -0.20
C GLY A 144 17.10 3.87 0.99
N VAL A 145 18.37 3.59 0.69
CA VAL A 145 19.37 3.16 1.69
C VAL A 145 19.52 4.14 2.86
N ASP A 146 19.25 5.43 2.65
CA ASP A 146 19.30 6.44 3.71
C ASP A 146 18.10 6.36 4.67
N LYS A 147 16.94 5.92 4.19
CA LYS A 147 15.69 5.81 4.95
C LYS A 147 15.51 4.45 5.59
N PHE A 148 15.93 3.38 4.90
CA PHE A 148 15.83 2.00 5.37
C PHE A 148 17.12 1.21 5.13
N LYS A 149 17.98 1.21 6.16
CA LYS A 149 19.34 0.65 6.14
C LYS A 149 19.36 -0.87 6.33
N LEU A 150 20.44 -1.53 5.88
CA LEU A 150 20.72 -2.92 6.23
C LEU A 150 20.81 -3.11 7.74
N GLY A 151 20.36 -4.27 8.24
CA GLY A 151 20.32 -4.54 9.67
C GLY A 151 19.24 -3.75 10.41
N TYR A 152 18.25 -3.23 9.69
CA TYR A 152 17.04 -2.68 10.26
C TYR A 152 15.82 -3.54 9.93
N LEU A 153 14.88 -3.49 10.85
CA LEU A 153 13.52 -3.97 10.67
C LEU A 153 12.60 -2.75 10.78
N GLN A 154 11.77 -2.53 9.76
CA GLN A 154 10.77 -1.48 9.78
C GLN A 154 9.41 -2.10 10.03
N VAL A 155 8.64 -1.51 10.93
CA VAL A 155 7.25 -1.89 11.20
C VAL A 155 6.36 -0.75 10.75
N LEU A 156 5.41 -1.06 9.87
CA LEU A 156 4.40 -0.15 9.37
C LEU A 156 3.04 -0.54 9.96
N ASN A 157 2.34 0.40 10.57
CA ASN A 157 0.98 0.21 11.05
C ASN A 157 -0.01 0.81 10.05
N LEU A 158 -0.71 -0.04 9.31
CA LEU A 158 -1.80 0.36 8.39
C LEU A 158 -3.18 0.26 9.03
N SER A 159 -3.26 -0.07 10.32
CA SER A 159 -4.54 -0.05 11.02
C SER A 159 -4.95 1.37 11.42
N ASN A 160 -6.21 1.48 11.84
CA ASN A 160 -6.76 2.67 12.46
C ASN A 160 -6.52 2.73 13.99
N GLN A 161 -5.75 1.80 14.56
CA GLN A 161 -5.50 1.70 16.00
C GLN A 161 -4.02 1.89 16.32
N THR A 162 -3.70 2.30 17.55
CA THR A 162 -2.30 2.35 18.00
C THR A 162 -1.86 0.95 18.42
N VAL A 163 -0.70 0.51 17.92
CA VAL A 163 -0.17 -0.83 18.22
C VAL A 163 1.12 -0.75 19.03
N GLY A 164 1.23 -1.60 20.04
CA GLY A 164 2.45 -1.82 20.79
C GLY A 164 3.29 -2.90 20.12
N VAL A 165 4.56 -2.59 19.81
CA VAL A 165 5.46 -3.52 19.13
C VAL A 165 6.78 -3.65 19.86
N ARG A 166 7.22 -4.90 20.04
CA ARG A 166 8.52 -5.24 20.63
C ARG A 166 9.41 -5.94 19.60
N ILE A 167 10.64 -5.48 19.45
CA ILE A 167 11.71 -6.13 18.67
C ILE A 167 12.96 -6.21 19.55
N GLY A 168 13.34 -7.42 19.96
CA GLY A 168 14.42 -7.66 20.92
C GLY A 168 14.08 -7.06 22.28
N GLU A 169 14.87 -6.07 22.71
CA GLU A 169 14.62 -5.31 23.94
C GLU A 169 13.91 -3.97 23.70
N GLU A 170 13.83 -3.50 22.44
CA GLU A 170 13.15 -2.24 22.11
C GLU A 170 11.64 -2.46 22.04
N LYS A 171 10.89 -1.58 22.71
CA LYS A 171 9.42 -1.50 22.64
C LYS A 171 9.03 -0.11 22.14
N ALA A 172 8.00 -0.03 21.32
CA ALA A 172 7.43 1.25 20.89
C ALA A 172 5.94 1.15 20.65
N MET A 173 5.26 2.28 20.79
CA MET A 173 3.89 2.48 20.31
C MET A 173 3.95 3.08 18.92
N ILE A 174 3.19 2.50 17.98
CA ILE A 174 3.13 2.96 16.59
C ILE A 174 1.70 3.39 16.31
N ALA A 175 1.51 4.69 16.12
CA ALA A 175 0.21 5.28 15.80
C ALA A 175 -0.32 4.80 14.43
N PRO A 176 -1.63 4.96 14.17
CA PRO A 176 -2.23 4.67 12.87
C PRO A 176 -1.48 5.32 11.71
N MET A 177 -1.27 4.57 10.62
CA MET A 177 -0.61 5.03 9.39
C MET A 177 0.81 5.58 9.62
N LYS A 178 1.50 5.12 10.67
CA LYS A 178 2.90 5.48 10.96
C LYS A 178 3.80 4.25 10.91
N ALA A 179 5.09 4.51 10.75
CA ALA A 179 6.13 3.49 10.73
C ALA A 179 7.20 3.75 11.81
N LYS A 180 7.87 2.68 12.23
CA LYS A 180 9.01 2.72 13.15
C LYS A 180 10.13 1.84 12.64
N ASN A 181 11.34 2.39 12.64
CA ASN A 181 12.57 1.66 12.36
C ASN A 181 13.17 1.12 13.66
N TYR A 182 13.50 -0.17 13.67
CA TYR A 182 14.20 -0.87 14.74
C TYR A 182 15.59 -1.26 14.27
N LYS A 183 16.62 -0.79 14.98
CA LYS A 183 18.00 -1.18 14.70
C LYS A 183 18.27 -2.55 15.32
N LEU A 184 18.60 -3.53 14.49
CA LEU A 184 18.98 -4.85 14.97
C LEU A 184 20.36 -4.79 15.64
N LYS A 185 20.53 -5.53 16.73
CA LYS A 185 21.78 -5.60 17.50
C LYS A 185 22.17 -7.06 17.70
N SER A 186 23.21 -7.51 17.01
CA SER A 186 23.80 -8.84 17.19
C SER A 186 25.22 -8.88 16.63
N GLN A 187 26.07 -9.73 17.21
CA GLN A 187 27.38 -10.07 16.63
C GLN A 187 27.24 -11.12 15.51
N GLN A 188 26.15 -11.89 15.50
CA GLN A 188 25.88 -12.89 14.47
C GLN A 188 25.12 -12.25 13.30
N ASN A 189 25.45 -12.67 12.07
CA ASN A 189 24.74 -12.18 10.89
C ASN A 189 23.27 -12.60 10.87
N ARG A 190 22.94 -13.84 11.25
CA ARG A 190 21.56 -14.35 11.34
C ARG A 190 21.28 -14.77 12.76
N PHE A 191 20.14 -14.36 13.31
CA PHE A 191 19.79 -14.65 14.71
C PHE A 191 18.26 -14.55 14.93
N LEU A 192 17.81 -15.07 16.07
CA LEU A 192 16.43 -14.98 16.51
C LEU A 192 16.27 -13.81 17.50
N THR A 193 15.34 -12.90 17.22
CA THR A 193 15.00 -11.79 18.13
C THR A 193 13.58 -11.96 18.69
N ARG A 194 13.31 -11.46 19.90
CA ARG A 194 11.93 -11.42 20.44
C ARG A 194 11.08 -10.52 19.56
N PHE A 195 9.89 -10.97 19.23
CA PHE A 195 8.93 -10.22 18.43
C PHE A 195 7.54 -10.36 19.04
N ALA A 196 6.93 -9.25 19.37
CA ALA A 196 5.55 -9.23 19.84
C ALA A 196 4.80 -8.01 19.27
N ILE A 197 3.52 -8.21 18.97
CA ILE A 197 2.59 -7.15 18.58
C ILE A 197 1.37 -7.28 19.48
N ALA A 198 0.93 -6.15 20.02
CA ALA A 198 -0.34 -6.03 20.73
C ALA A 198 -1.11 -4.80 20.22
N VAL A 199 -2.43 -4.90 20.21
CA VAL A 199 -3.32 -3.76 19.99
C VAL A 199 -3.73 -3.21 21.34
N MET A 200 -3.71 -1.88 21.47
CA MET A 200 -4.28 -1.21 22.62
C MET A 200 -5.70 -0.79 22.27
N GLU A 201 -6.66 -1.37 22.96
CA GLU A 201 -8.06 -0.94 22.96
C GLU A 201 -8.32 -0.13 24.24
N GLU A 202 -9.44 0.58 24.32
CA GLU A 202 -9.72 1.51 25.43
C GLU A 202 -9.65 0.83 26.81
N ASP A 203 -10.13 -0.42 26.90
CA ASP A 203 -10.23 -1.16 28.17
C ASP A 203 -9.42 -2.48 28.20
N ALA A 204 -8.76 -2.85 27.09
CA ALA A 204 -8.08 -4.13 26.96
C ALA A 204 -6.85 -4.07 26.05
N THR A 205 -5.97 -5.07 26.19
CA THR A 205 -4.83 -5.27 25.29
C THR A 205 -4.95 -6.66 24.68
N SER A 206 -5.10 -6.72 23.35
CA SER A 206 -5.15 -7.97 22.61
C SER A 206 -3.77 -8.27 22.00
N ILE A 207 -3.24 -9.46 22.24
CA ILE A 207 -1.96 -9.89 21.67
C ILE A 207 -2.23 -10.47 20.28
N ILE A 208 -1.63 -9.88 19.25
CA ILE A 208 -1.66 -10.41 17.88
C ILE A 208 -0.58 -11.48 17.71
N GLU A 209 0.60 -11.24 18.26
CA GLU A 209 1.77 -12.11 18.05
C GLU A 209 2.72 -12.05 19.25
N ASN A 210 3.33 -13.19 19.57
CA ASN A 210 4.39 -13.29 20.58
C ASN A 210 5.28 -14.51 20.30
N ARG A 211 6.39 -14.28 19.58
CA ARG A 211 7.32 -15.35 19.19
C ARG A 211 8.75 -14.86 19.07
N ARG A 212 9.65 -15.76 18.64
CA ARG A 212 10.97 -15.37 18.13
C ARG A 212 10.95 -15.27 16.61
N LEU A 213 11.48 -14.16 16.10
CA LEU A 213 11.55 -13.87 14.66
C LEU A 213 12.99 -14.03 14.17
N ALA A 214 13.18 -14.80 13.10
CA ALA A 214 14.46 -14.88 12.40
C ALA A 214 14.73 -13.59 11.61
N VAL A 215 15.91 -13.02 11.83
CA VAL A 215 16.36 -11.77 11.20
C VAL A 215 17.82 -11.89 10.75
N SER A 216 18.24 -10.97 9.88
CA SER A 216 19.60 -10.94 9.32
C SER A 216 20.14 -9.51 9.30
N MET A 217 21.38 -9.31 9.73
CA MET A 217 22.08 -8.02 9.67
C MET A 217 22.36 -7.58 8.23
N LYS A 218 22.45 -8.53 7.28
CA LYS A 218 22.63 -8.26 5.84
C LYS A 218 21.34 -8.07 5.04
N LYS A 219 20.17 -8.10 5.68
CA LYS A 219 18.87 -7.92 4.99
C LYS A 219 18.07 -6.81 5.66
N ARG A 220 17.08 -6.30 4.93
CA ARG A 220 16.05 -5.41 5.47
C ARG A 220 14.75 -6.20 5.57
N LYS A 221 14.00 -6.00 6.65
CA LYS A 221 12.72 -6.68 6.86
C LYS A 221 11.63 -5.66 7.12
N LEU A 222 10.60 -5.64 6.27
CA LEU A 222 9.40 -4.85 6.45
C LEU A 222 8.32 -5.72 7.07
N ILE A 223 7.76 -5.29 8.19
CA ILE A 223 6.57 -5.85 8.80
C ILE A 223 5.43 -4.86 8.59
N ILE A 224 4.32 -5.32 8.06
CA ILE A 224 3.11 -4.51 7.88
C ILE A 224 2.05 -5.10 8.78
N ILE A 225 1.54 -4.28 9.70
CA ILE A 225 0.42 -4.63 10.57
C ILE A 225 -0.84 -4.11 9.91
N HIS A 226 -1.82 -4.98 9.70
CA HIS A 226 -3.01 -4.70 8.92
C HIS A 226 -4.20 -5.56 9.34
N ARG A 227 -5.39 -5.26 8.82
CA ARG A 227 -6.59 -6.08 9.06
C ARG A 227 -6.49 -7.42 8.34
N LYS A 228 -7.08 -8.45 8.91
CA LYS A 228 -7.15 -9.77 8.30
C LYS A 228 -8.18 -9.75 7.18
N THR A 229 -7.80 -10.28 6.03
CA THR A 229 -8.67 -10.44 4.87
C THR A 229 -9.97 -11.15 5.25
N GLY A 230 -11.12 -10.60 4.85
CA GLY A 230 -12.45 -11.10 5.18
C GLY A 230 -12.90 -10.89 6.64
N HIS A 231 -12.06 -10.31 7.51
CA HIS A 231 -12.36 -10.09 8.93
C HIS A 231 -11.95 -8.67 9.35
N SER A 232 -12.87 -7.71 9.23
CA SER A 232 -12.59 -6.27 9.43
C SER A 232 -12.21 -5.87 10.85
N ASP A 233 -12.55 -6.70 11.83
CA ASP A 233 -12.31 -6.56 13.26
C ASP A 233 -11.02 -7.26 13.73
N GLU A 234 -10.52 -8.22 12.96
CA GLU A 234 -9.29 -8.94 13.30
C GLU A 234 -8.04 -8.28 12.72
N MET A 235 -7.01 -8.16 13.56
CA MET A 235 -5.70 -7.64 13.18
C MET A 235 -4.70 -8.77 12.96
N THR A 236 -3.83 -8.59 11.97
CA THR A 236 -2.74 -9.51 11.61
C THR A 236 -1.51 -8.75 11.12
N TYR A 237 -0.50 -9.46 10.66
CA TYR A 237 0.67 -8.87 10.03
C TYR A 237 1.23 -9.72 8.89
N SER A 238 1.88 -9.04 7.96
CA SER A 238 2.68 -9.64 6.89
C SER A 238 4.15 -9.24 7.04
N SER A 239 5.07 -10.11 6.61
CA SER A 239 6.51 -9.88 6.73
C SER A 239 7.19 -10.09 5.39
N PHE A 240 7.92 -9.07 4.94
CA PHE A 240 8.59 -9.05 3.64
C PHE A 240 10.11 -8.84 3.81
N ALA A 241 10.88 -9.58 3.04
CA ALA A 241 12.31 -9.29 2.86
C ALA A 241 12.44 -8.18 1.81
N ILE A 242 13.03 -7.05 2.19
CA ILE A 242 13.24 -5.91 1.28
C ILE A 242 14.69 -5.91 0.86
N GLU A 243 14.90 -6.25 -0.41
CA GLU A 243 16.23 -6.27 -1.02
C GLU A 243 16.51 -4.92 -1.68
N GLU A 244 17.79 -4.64 -1.92
CA GLU A 244 18.17 -3.46 -2.68
C GLU A 244 17.82 -3.70 -4.15
N THR A 245 17.13 -2.74 -4.76
CA THR A 245 16.65 -2.87 -6.13
C THR A 245 17.50 -2.00 -7.03
N TRP A 246 18.19 -2.63 -7.96
CA TRP A 246 18.92 -1.93 -9.01
C TRP A 246 17.96 -1.58 -10.14
N PRO A 247 18.20 -0.48 -10.88
CA PRO A 247 17.43 -0.19 -12.08
C PRO A 247 17.52 -1.37 -13.06
N THR A 248 16.38 -1.95 -13.40
CA THR A 248 16.26 -3.04 -14.40
C THR A 248 15.31 -2.62 -15.52
N GLN A 249 15.49 -3.16 -16.72
CA GLN A 249 14.49 -2.93 -17.77
C GLN A 249 13.12 -3.44 -17.30
N ASN A 250 12.07 -2.66 -17.58
CA ASN A 250 10.72 -3.12 -17.33
C ASN A 250 10.38 -4.27 -18.27
N ILE A 251 9.84 -5.34 -17.69
CA ILE A 251 9.31 -6.49 -18.40
C ILE A 251 7.93 -6.69 -17.78
N SER A 252 6.88 -6.71 -18.60
CA SER A 252 5.51 -6.98 -18.17
C SER A 252 5.40 -8.39 -17.57
N ASP A 253 4.66 -8.51 -16.47
CA ASP A 253 4.21 -9.81 -15.95
C ASP A 253 3.17 -10.42 -16.89
N ASP A 254 3.10 -11.75 -16.89
CA ASP A 254 1.94 -12.47 -17.45
C ASP A 254 0.68 -12.11 -16.66
N ASP A 255 -0.49 -12.28 -17.27
CA ASP A 255 -1.76 -12.15 -16.54
C ASP A 255 -1.85 -13.19 -15.44
N LEU A 256 -2.13 -12.72 -14.22
CA LEU A 256 -2.40 -13.62 -13.12
C LEU A 256 -3.78 -14.23 -13.28
N GLU A 257 -3.79 -15.55 -13.42
CA GLU A 257 -4.95 -16.36 -13.13
C GLU A 257 -5.11 -16.56 -11.61
N ALA A 258 -6.35 -16.79 -11.18
CA ALA A 258 -6.64 -17.14 -9.79
C ALA A 258 -5.93 -18.46 -9.44
N LEU A 259 -5.10 -18.45 -8.40
CA LEU A 259 -4.28 -19.61 -8.05
C LEU A 259 -5.03 -20.53 -7.08
N ASP A 260 -5.37 -21.76 -7.50
CA ASP A 260 -5.90 -22.80 -6.60
C ASP A 260 -4.77 -23.60 -5.92
N LEU A 261 -4.49 -23.26 -4.68
CA LEU A 261 -3.52 -23.92 -3.80
C LEU A 261 -3.86 -25.38 -3.49
N LYS A 262 -5.08 -25.86 -3.77
CA LYS A 262 -5.40 -27.30 -3.62
C LYS A 262 -4.57 -28.17 -4.55
N GLU A 263 -4.24 -27.67 -5.74
CA GLU A 263 -3.43 -28.39 -6.73
C GLU A 263 -2.03 -28.74 -6.19
N TYR A 264 -1.52 -27.95 -5.24
CA TYR A 264 -0.23 -28.16 -4.59
C TYR A 264 -0.32 -28.96 -3.28
N GLN A 265 -1.53 -29.31 -2.83
CA GLN A 265 -1.77 -30.10 -1.63
C GLN A 265 -2.04 -31.58 -1.93
N GLU A 266 -2.21 -31.96 -3.20
CA GLU A 266 -2.29 -33.37 -3.56
C GLU A 266 -0.89 -34.00 -3.45
N PRO A 267 -0.70 -35.05 -2.61
CA PRO A 267 0.54 -35.80 -2.67
C PRO A 267 0.64 -36.41 -4.06
N THR A 268 1.71 -36.10 -4.79
CA THR A 268 2.11 -36.88 -5.96
C THR A 268 2.04 -38.34 -5.55
N LYS A 269 1.06 -39.09 -6.08
CA LYS A 269 1.02 -40.53 -5.90
C LYS A 269 2.35 -41.03 -6.44
N MET A 270 3.22 -41.49 -5.54
CA MET A 270 4.38 -42.28 -5.94
C MET A 270 3.81 -43.42 -6.78
N PRO A 271 4.36 -43.68 -7.98
CA PRO A 271 3.88 -44.81 -8.78
C PRO A 271 4.02 -46.07 -7.93
N ASP A 272 2.90 -46.73 -7.68
CA ASP A 272 2.87 -48.02 -7.00
C ASP A 272 3.62 -49.02 -7.89
N GLY A 273 4.84 -49.38 -7.48
CA GLY A 273 5.58 -50.50 -8.05
C GLY A 273 7.02 -50.18 -8.40
N LEU A 274 7.92 -50.43 -7.44
CA LEU A 274 9.25 -51.00 -7.67
C LEU A 274 9.55 -51.98 -6.52
#